data_AF-W0LFD4-F1
#
_entry.id   AF-W0LFD4-F1
#
_cell.length_a   1.000
_cell.length_b   1.000
_cell.length_c   1.000
_cell.angle_alpha   90.00
_cell.angle_beta   90.00
_cell.angle_gamma   90.00
#
_symmetry.space_group_name_H-M   'P 1'
#
loop_
_entity.id
_entity.type
_entity.pdbx_description
1 polymer ?
#
loop_
_entity_poly.entity_id
_entity_poly.type
_entity_poly.pdbx_seq_one_letter_code
_entity_poly.pdbx_strand_id
1 'polypeptide(L)'
;MTPEKQNAQHVVDTLNSLLEVDPGAIASLVDYRVSCSEEFARDTSAMVGICDGVFLVGMIGIINALIAPEVIAAIYEGKELTSFTVFVSNTKKEEGL
;
A
#
# COMPACT_ATOMS: atom_id res chain seq x y z
N MET A 1 2.73 27.91 -9.28
CA MET A 1 2.98 26.46 -9.37
C MET A 1 2.37 25.83 -8.14
N THR A 2 1.23 25.17 -8.27
CA THR A 2 0.79 24.20 -7.26
C THR A 2 1.78 23.04 -7.27
N PRO A 3 2.19 22.49 -6.13
CA PRO A 3 2.98 21.25 -6.10
C PRO A 3 2.25 20.22 -6.97
N GLU A 4 2.95 19.58 -7.91
CA GLU A 4 2.37 18.46 -8.64
C GLU A 4 1.89 17.45 -7.61
N LYS A 5 0.58 17.17 -7.62
CA LYS A 5 0.00 16.10 -6.84
C LYS A 5 0.71 14.83 -7.30
N GLN A 6 1.57 14.24 -6.47
CA GLN A 6 2.02 12.87 -6.68
C GLN A 6 0.75 12.02 -6.72
N ASN A 7 0.25 11.72 -7.91
CA ASN A 7 -0.92 10.86 -8.03
C ASN A 7 -0.47 9.42 -7.72
N ALA A 8 -1.37 8.56 -7.26
CA ALA A 8 -1.00 7.20 -6.91
C ALA A 8 -0.36 6.45 -8.09
N GLN A 9 -0.67 6.86 -9.33
CA GLN A 9 -0.06 6.30 -10.52
C GLN A 9 1.45 6.57 -10.59
N HIS A 10 1.92 7.77 -10.25
CA HIS A 10 3.36 8.06 -10.23
C HIS A 10 4.10 7.19 -9.20
N VAL A 11 3.47 6.95 -8.04
CA VAL A 11 4.03 6.04 -7.02
C VAL A 11 4.06 4.61 -7.53
N VAL A 12 2.98 4.14 -8.16
CA VAL A 12 2.91 2.81 -8.78
C VAL A 12 3.99 2.64 -9.86
N ASP A 13 4.12 3.60 -10.76
CA ASP A 13 5.11 3.57 -11.84
C ASP A 13 6.53 3.53 -11.27
N THR A 14 6.78 4.30 -10.21
CA THR A 14 8.08 4.29 -9.51
C THR A 14 8.34 2.94 -8.87
N LEU A 15 7.39 2.38 -8.12
CA LEU A 15 7.55 1.09 -7.45
C LEU A 15 7.72 -0.06 -8.44
N ASN A 16 6.99 -0.05 -9.56
CA ASN A 16 7.16 -1.04 -10.63
C ASN A 16 8.52 -0.90 -11.30
N SER A 17 9.00 0.31 -11.58
CA SER A 17 10.34 0.52 -12.13
C SER A 17 11.44 0.03 -11.18
N LEU A 18 11.28 0.23 -9.87
CA LEU A 18 12.20 -0.31 -8.87
C LEU A 18 12.15 -1.84 -8.80
N LEU A 19 10.94 -2.41 -8.88
CA LEU A 19 10.72 -3.86 -8.88
C LEU A 19 11.38 -4.52 -10.11
N GLU A 20 11.31 -3.90 -11.28
CA GLU A 20 11.98 -4.39 -12.51
C GLU A 20 13.50 -4.42 -12.36
N VAL A 21 14.08 -3.46 -11.63
CA VAL A 21 15.54 -3.38 -11.44
C VAL A 21 16.03 -4.40 -10.41
N ASP A 22 15.34 -4.54 -9.27
CA ASP A 22 15.67 -5.54 -8.23
C ASP A 22 14.41 -6.11 -7.56
N PRO A 23 13.85 -7.20 -8.11
CA PRO A 23 12.64 -7.80 -7.58
C PRO A 23 12.79 -8.28 -6.13
N GLY A 24 13.95 -8.84 -5.80
CA GLY A 24 14.21 -9.45 -4.49
C GLY A 24 14.30 -8.41 -3.38
N ALA A 25 14.96 -7.29 -3.63
CA ALA A 25 15.05 -6.19 -2.67
C ALA A 25 13.67 -5.56 -2.40
N ILE A 26 12.89 -5.30 -3.46
CA ILE A 26 11.57 -4.67 -3.32
C ILE A 26 10.58 -5.63 -2.65
N ALA A 27 10.55 -6.91 -3.02
CA ALA A 27 9.73 -7.90 -2.34
C ALA A 27 10.07 -7.98 -0.84
N SER A 28 11.37 -7.99 -0.50
CA SER A 28 11.81 -8.01 0.89
C SER A 28 11.33 -6.79 1.69
N LEU A 29 11.33 -5.60 1.09
CA LEU A 29 10.82 -4.38 1.74
C LEU A 29 9.29 -4.42 1.93
N VAL A 30 8.54 -4.95 0.97
CA VAL A 30 7.08 -5.06 1.06
C VAL A 30 6.66 -6.09 2.10
N ASP A 31 7.39 -7.20 2.17
CA ASP A 31 7.14 -8.29 3.13
C ASP A 31 7.62 -7.94 4.54
N TYR A 32 8.56 -7.01 4.68
CA TYR A 32 9.05 -6.56 5.98
C TYR A 32 8.02 -5.68 6.69
N ARG A 33 7.25 -6.31 7.57
CA ARG A 33 6.27 -5.66 8.44
C ARG A 33 6.72 -5.77 9.89
N VAL A 34 6.54 -4.70 10.64
CA VAL A 34 6.94 -4.61 12.05
C VAL A 34 5.74 -4.37 12.94
N SER A 35 5.82 -4.86 14.17
CA SER A 35 4.81 -4.58 15.19
C SER A 35 4.76 -3.10 15.51
N CYS A 36 3.55 -2.56 15.60
CA CYS A 36 3.29 -1.20 16.08
C CYS A 36 2.34 -1.23 17.28
N SER A 37 2.25 -0.11 18.01
CA SER A 37 1.31 0.02 19.11
C SER A 37 -0.13 0.14 18.58
N GLU A 38 -1.10 -0.20 19.42
CA GLU A 38 -2.51 0.04 19.12
C GLU A 38 -2.81 1.52 18.93
N GLU A 39 -2.14 2.41 19.68
CA GLU A 39 -2.22 3.87 19.49
C GLU A 39 -1.77 4.28 18.09
N PHE A 40 -0.64 3.75 17.59
CA PHE A 40 -0.20 4.00 16.22
C PHE A 40 -1.25 3.55 15.20
N ALA A 41 -1.87 2.38 15.41
CA ALA A 41 -2.88 1.83 14.52
C ALA A 41 -4.19 2.62 14.51
N ARG A 42 -4.59 3.22 15.64
CA ARG A 42 -5.85 3.97 15.77
C ARG A 42 -5.70 5.46 15.43
N ASP A 43 -4.57 6.05 15.81
CA ASP A 43 -4.43 7.51 15.90
C ASP A 43 -3.56 8.08 14.77
N THR A 44 -3.20 7.27 13.77
CA THR A 44 -2.48 7.71 12.56
C THR A 44 -3.25 7.36 11.28
N SER A 45 -2.89 7.99 10.17
CA SER A 45 -3.44 7.69 8.84
C SER A 45 -2.77 6.50 8.14
N ALA A 46 -1.78 5.87 8.78
CA ALA A 46 -1.10 4.71 8.19
C ALA A 46 -2.04 3.50 8.13
N MET A 47 -2.03 2.80 6.99
CA MET A 47 -2.77 1.54 6.90
C MET A 47 -2.02 0.47 7.67
N VAL A 48 -2.69 -0.11 8.67
CA VAL A 48 -2.13 -1.13 9.57
C VAL A 48 -2.86 -2.45 9.36
N GLY A 49 -2.10 -3.53 9.21
CA GLY A 49 -2.62 -4.89 9.18
C GLY A 49 -2.75 -5.47 10.59
N ILE A 50 -3.56 -6.52 10.74
CA ILE A 50 -3.68 -7.27 11.99
C ILE A 50 -3.42 -8.75 11.66
N CYS A 51 -2.48 -9.36 12.39
CA CYS A 51 -2.18 -10.78 12.28
C CYS A 51 -2.03 -11.36 13.69
N ASP A 52 -2.80 -12.39 14.04
CA ASP A 52 -2.78 -13.02 15.37
C ASP A 52 -2.87 -12.02 16.55
N GLY A 53 -3.68 -10.96 16.38
CA GLY A 53 -3.87 -9.91 17.38
C GLY A 53 -2.74 -8.88 17.48
N VAL A 54 -1.70 -9.00 16.65
CA VAL A 54 -0.60 -8.03 16.57
C VAL A 54 -0.85 -7.03 15.44
N PHE A 55 -0.75 -5.74 15.76
CA PHE A 55 -0.79 -4.66 14.77
C PHE A 55 0.53 -4.60 14.02
N LEU A 56 0.47 -4.62 12.68
CA LEU A 56 1.63 -4.64 11.81
C LEU A 56 1.59 -3.47 10.84
N VAL A 57 2.69 -2.71 10.78
CA VAL A 57 2.90 -1.66 9.78
C VAL A 57 4.04 -2.05 8.84
N GLY A 58 3.89 -1.74 7.57
CA GLY A 58 4.90 -1.94 6.54
C GLY A 58 4.92 -0.78 5.56
N MET A 59 5.83 -0.83 4.58
CA MET A 59 6.06 0.31 3.68
C MET A 59 4.79 0.74 2.93
N ILE A 60 3.97 -0.20 2.47
CA ILE A 60 2.73 0.10 1.74
C ILE A 60 1.75 0.89 2.60
N GLY A 61 1.69 0.57 3.90
CA GLY A 61 0.84 1.29 4.83
C GLY A 61 1.25 2.74 5.05
N ILE A 62 2.57 2.98 5.09
CA ILE A 62 3.15 4.33 5.19
C ILE A 62 2.93 5.10 3.89
N ILE A 63 3.19 4.47 2.74
CA ILE A 63 3.00 5.10 1.42
C ILE A 63 1.55 5.53 1.23
N ASN A 64 0.59 4.66 1.55
CA ASN A 64 -0.84 4.98 1.48
C ASN A 64 -1.23 6.17 2.38
N ALA A 65 -0.57 6.35 3.53
CA ALA A 65 -0.76 7.51 4.39
C ALA A 65 -0.34 8.83 3.71
N LEU A 66 0.71 8.78 2.89
CA LEU A 66 1.29 9.95 2.21
C LEU A 66 0.47 10.37 0.97
N ILE A 67 -0.16 9.41 0.29
CA ILE A 67 -0.90 9.64 -0.97
C ILE A 67 -2.42 9.67 -0.81
N ALA A 68 -2.91 9.61 0.44
CA ALA A 68 -4.34 9.66 0.73
C ALA A 68 -5.03 10.85 0.02
N PRO A 69 -6.24 10.66 -0.54
CA PRO A 69 -7.15 9.53 -0.33
C PRO A 69 -6.95 8.36 -1.31
N GLU A 70 -5.95 8.40 -2.18
CA GLU A 70 -5.68 7.31 -3.11
C GLU A 70 -5.00 6.15 -2.37
N VAL A 71 -5.13 4.93 -2.88
CA VAL A 71 -4.57 3.72 -2.28
C VAL A 71 -3.83 2.95 -3.36
N ILE A 72 -2.66 2.43 -3.04
CA ILE A 72 -1.95 1.45 -3.86
C ILE A 72 -2.01 0.07 -3.22
N ALA A 73 -1.91 -0.95 -4.06
CA ALA A 73 -1.84 -2.34 -3.66
C ALA A 73 -0.61 -3.01 -4.29
N ALA A 74 0.01 -3.90 -3.54
CA ALA A 74 0.97 -4.87 -4.05
C ALA A 74 0.20 -6.08 -4.59
N ILE A 75 0.56 -6.56 -5.78
CA ILE A 75 -0.05 -7.69 -6.47
C ILE A 75 0.89 -8.89 -6.37
N TYR A 76 0.36 -10.00 -5.89
CA TYR A 76 1.10 -11.25 -5.74
C TYR A 76 0.49 -12.35 -6.62
N GLU A 77 1.36 -13.12 -7.26
CA GLU A 77 1.01 -14.42 -7.84
C GLU A 77 1.58 -15.51 -6.94
N GLY A 78 0.71 -16.10 -6.10
CA GLY A 78 1.14 -16.98 -5.04
C GLY A 78 1.93 -16.22 -3.96
N LYS A 79 3.25 -16.43 -3.91
CA LYS A 79 4.16 -15.76 -2.97
C LYS A 79 5.08 -14.74 -3.65
N GLU A 80 5.00 -14.61 -4.96
CA GLU A 80 5.85 -13.72 -5.73
C GLU A 80 5.17 -12.37 -5.92
N LEU A 81 5.85 -11.29 -5.55
CA LEU A 81 5.42 -9.92 -5.82
C LEU A 81 5.65 -9.63 -7.31
N THR A 82 4.58 -9.38 -8.07
CA THR A 82 4.66 -9.22 -9.53
C THR A 82 4.47 -7.78 -9.99
N SER A 83 3.68 -6.97 -9.29
CA SER A 83 3.45 -5.57 -9.63
C SER A 83 2.80 -4.78 -8.50
N PHE A 84 2.71 -3.47 -8.69
CA PHE A 84 1.87 -2.57 -7.92
C PHE A 84 0.77 -1.97 -8.80
N THR A 85 -0.36 -1.62 -8.20
CA THR A 85 -1.47 -0.96 -8.89
C THR A 85 -2.13 0.07 -8.00
N VAL A 86 -2.78 1.07 -8.61
CA VAL A 86 -3.75 1.91 -7.91
C VAL A 86 -4.98 1.06 -7.61
N PHE A 87 -5.42 1.07 -6.35
CA PHE A 87 -6.64 0.39 -5.93
C PHE A 87 -7.85 1.26 -6.28
N VAL A 88 -8.69 0.76 -7.17
CA VAL A 88 -9.96 1.41 -7.53
C VAL A 88 -11.08 0.64 -6.83
N SER A 89 -11.65 1.20 -5.76
CA SER A 89 -12.82 0.60 -5.14
C SER A 89 -14.03 0.78 -6.07
N ASN A 90 -14.47 -0.28 -6.73
CA ASN A 90 -15.77 -0.30 -7.41
C ASN A 90 -16.88 -0.39 -6.37
N THR A 91 -17.17 0.70 -5.65
CA THR A 91 -18.46 0.84 -4.96
C THR A 91 -19.53 1.12 -6.01
N LYS A 92 -19.99 0.08 -6.71
CA LYS A 92 -21.36 0.08 -7.19
C LYS A 92 -22.23 -0.04 -5.94
N LYS A 93 -22.89 1.06 -5.55
CA LYS A 93 -24.06 0.97 -4.69
C LYS A 93 -25.04 0.03 -5.38
N GLU A 94 -25.28 -1.14 -4.82
CA GLU A 94 -26.53 -1.86 -5.05
C GLU A 94 -27.63 -1.06 -4.34
N GLU A 95 -28.12 -0.01 -4.99
CA GLU A 95 -29.46 0.52 -4.72
C GLU A 95 -30.43 -0.31 -5.55
N GLY A 96 -31.10 -1.27 -4.91
CA GLY A 96 -32.31 -1.88 -5.46
C GLY A 96 -32.52 -3.34 -5.14
N LEU A 97 -33.23 -3.63 -4.04
CA LEU A 97 -34.45 -4.45 -4.02
C LEU A 97 -35.21 -4.26 -2.71
#